data_AF-T0Z4K0-F1
#
_entry.id   AF-T0Z4K0-F1
#
_cell.length_a   1.000
_cell.length_b   1.000
_cell.length_c   1.000
_cell.angle_alpha   90.00
_cell.angle_beta   90.00
_cell.angle_gamma   90.00
#
_symmetry.space_group_name_H-M   'P 1'
#
loop_
_entity.id
_entity.type
_entity.pdbx_description
1 polymer ?
#
loop_
_entity_poly.entity_id
_entity_poly.type
_entity_poly.pdbx_seq_one_letter_code
_entity_poly.pdbx_strand_id
1 'polypeptide(L)'
;MLAFAFAQQILRLLGYPASYARIFQFDVIGVSLQLLMMSMLNVYQYLDLRGRGVLLSGMFLVGNIVLTALSLRAGPFFYGLGFLGALFVCDLLGLALLTGDLERIDFTTFVRAR
;
A
#
# COMPACT_ATOMS: atom_id res chain seq x y z
N MET A 1 12.13 6.83 -5.95
CA MET A 1 12.36 6.96 -7.41
C MET A 1 13.78 6.64 -7.86
N LEU A 2 14.84 7.01 -7.11
CA LEU A 2 16.22 6.62 -7.45
C LEU A 2 16.39 5.10 -7.66
N ALA A 3 15.78 4.27 -6.80
CA ALA A 3 15.81 2.80 -6.95
C ALA A 3 15.20 2.29 -8.27
N PHE A 4 14.21 3.00 -8.83
CA PHE A 4 13.62 2.66 -10.13
C PHE A 4 14.58 2.97 -11.27
N ALA A 5 15.24 4.14 -11.22
CA ALA A 5 16.21 4.57 -12.22
C ALA A 5 17.48 3.69 -12.20
N PHE A 6 17.92 3.28 -11.01
CA PHE A 6 19.11 2.44 -10.82
C PHE A 6 18.80 0.93 -10.71
N ALA A 7 17.59 0.50 -11.10
CA ALA A 7 17.14 -0.89 -10.93
C ALA A 7 18.12 -1.90 -11.57
N GLN A 8 18.63 -1.62 -12.78
CA GLN A 8 19.59 -2.52 -13.42
C GLN A 8 20.96 -2.52 -12.73
N GLN A 9 21.47 -1.37 -12.28
CA GLN A 9 22.74 -1.34 -11.54
C GLN A 9 22.63 -2.09 -10.21
N ILE A 10 21.52 -1.91 -9.49
CA ILE A 10 21.25 -2.60 -8.23
C ILE A 10 21.18 -4.11 -8.46
N LEU A 11 20.45 -4.57 -9.49
CA LEU A 11 20.35 -5.99 -9.80
C LEU A 11 21.68 -6.61 -10.22
N ARG A 12 22.49 -5.89 -11.02
CA ARG A 12 23.84 -6.34 -11.39
C ARG A 12 24.74 -6.46 -10.17
N LEU A 13 24.68 -5.49 -9.25
CA LEU A 13 25.43 -5.52 -8.00
C LEU A 13 25.00 -6.70 -7.11
N LEU A 14 23.71 -7.06 -7.16
CA LEU A 14 23.14 -8.19 -6.44
C LEU A 14 23.34 -9.55 -7.16
N GLY A 15 23.94 -9.57 -8.35
CA GLY A 15 24.18 -10.78 -9.15
C GLY A 15 22.94 -11.36 -9.85
N TYR A 16 21.84 -10.60 -9.94
CA TYR A 16 20.60 -11.06 -10.57
C TYR A 16 20.54 -10.74 -12.07
N PRO A 17 19.91 -11.62 -12.88
CA PRO A 17 19.65 -11.35 -14.29
C PRO A 17 18.75 -10.12 -14.50
N ALA A 18 18.95 -9.42 -15.63
CA ALA A 18 18.18 -8.22 -15.98
C ALA A 18 16.68 -8.48 -16.20
N SER A 19 16.26 -9.75 -16.37
CA SER A 19 14.84 -10.13 -16.45
C SER A 19 14.05 -9.78 -15.19
N TYR A 20 14.70 -9.70 -14.03
CA TYR A 20 14.10 -9.30 -12.76
C TYR A 20 13.90 -7.78 -12.63
N ALA A 21 14.39 -6.98 -13.58
CA ALA A 21 14.24 -5.52 -13.53
C ALA A 21 12.76 -5.09 -13.47
N ARG A 22 11.88 -5.79 -14.19
CA ARG A 22 10.46 -5.47 -14.22
C ARG A 22 9.77 -5.71 -12.88
N ILE A 23 9.96 -6.88 -12.27
CA ILE A 23 9.35 -7.19 -10.97
C ILE A 23 9.89 -6.25 -9.89
N PHE A 24 11.20 -5.97 -9.91
CA PHE A 24 11.81 -5.02 -8.97
C PHE A 24 11.23 -3.61 -9.11
N GLN A 25 11.01 -3.14 -10.35
CA GLN A 25 10.38 -1.85 -10.60
C GLN A 25 8.94 -1.78 -10.08
N PHE A 26 8.15 -2.83 -10.27
CA PHE A 26 6.79 -2.91 -9.70
C PHE A 26 6.82 -2.89 -8.17
N ASP A 27 7.74 -3.62 -7.55
CA ASP A 27 7.88 -3.63 -6.09
C ASP A 27 8.30 -2.25 -5.55
N VAL A 28 9.21 -1.54 -6.23
CA VAL A 28 9.60 -0.17 -5.83
C VAL A 28 8.41 0.78 -5.86
N ILE A 29 7.54 0.67 -6.87
CA ILE A 29 6.31 1.47 -6.96
C ILE A 29 5.33 1.03 -5.86
N GLY A 30 5.15 -0.27 -5.67
CA GLY A 30 4.30 -0.83 -4.62
C GLY A 30 4.74 -0.36 -3.23
N VAL A 31 6.02 -0.44 -2.88
CA VAL A 31 6.54 0.06 -1.60
C VAL A 31 6.29 1.56 -1.41
N SER A 32 6.28 2.34 -2.50
CA SER A 32 5.94 3.76 -2.45
C SER A 32 4.47 3.99 -2.07
N LEU A 33 3.55 3.15 -2.55
CA LEU A 33 2.16 3.13 -2.10
C LEU A 33 2.05 2.60 -0.66
N GLN A 34 2.81 1.55 -0.31
CA GLN A 34 2.82 1.01 1.05
C GLN A 34 3.22 2.04 2.10
N LEU A 35 4.11 2.99 1.76
CA LEU A 35 4.45 4.12 2.63
C LEU A 35 3.25 5.02 2.93
N LEU A 36 2.36 5.22 1.94
CA LEU A 36 1.11 5.94 2.14
C LEU A 36 0.19 5.17 3.10
N MET A 37 0.02 3.85 2.90
CA MET A 37 -0.72 2.99 3.82
C MET A 37 -0.16 3.07 5.25
N MET A 38 1.17 3.01 5.40
CA MET A 38 1.86 3.13 6.70
C MET A 38 1.58 4.47 7.37
N SER A 39 1.55 5.57 6.61
CA SER A 39 1.18 6.89 7.12
C SER A 39 -0.25 6.88 7.66
N MET A 40 -1.22 6.32 6.93
CA MET A 40 -2.61 6.22 7.39
C MET A 40 -2.74 5.35 8.64
N LEU A 41 -2.06 4.20 8.69
CA LEU A 41 -2.06 3.34 9.87
C LEU A 41 -1.51 4.05 11.10
N ASN A 42 -0.46 4.85 10.93
CA ASN A 42 0.09 5.67 12.01
C ASN A 42 -0.94 6.69 12.52
N VAL A 43 -1.63 7.39 11.61
CA VAL A 43 -2.72 8.33 11.98
C VAL A 43 -3.85 7.60 12.73
N TYR A 44 -4.28 6.42 12.28
CA TYR A 44 -5.31 5.65 12.98
C TYR A 44 -4.86 5.20 14.37
N GLN A 45 -3.59 4.82 14.54
CA GLN A 45 -3.03 4.48 15.85
C GLN A 45 -2.92 5.73 16.74
N TYR A 46 -2.59 6.88 16.16
CA TYR A 46 -2.52 8.17 16.85
C TYR A 46 -3.90 8.62 17.37
N LEU A 47 -4.95 8.44 16.58
CA LEU A 47 -6.34 8.75 16.96
C LEU A 47 -6.97 7.68 17.87
N ASP A 48 -6.20 6.67 18.29
CA ASP A 48 -6.63 5.48 19.06
C ASP A 48 -7.78 4.69 18.40
N LEU A 49 -7.97 4.85 17.08
CA LEU A 49 -8.94 4.14 16.25
C LEU A 49 -8.38 2.78 15.79
N ARG A 50 -7.90 1.97 16.74
CA ARG A 50 -7.17 0.71 16.47
C ARG A 50 -7.94 -0.25 15.57
N GLY A 51 -9.27 -0.28 15.69
CA GLY A 51 -10.14 -1.11 14.84
C GLY A 51 -10.05 -0.78 13.35
N ARG A 52 -9.92 0.51 12.99
CA ARG A 52 -9.76 0.96 11.60
C ARG A 52 -8.42 0.50 11.02
N GLY A 53 -7.36 0.59 11.81
CA GLY A 53 -6.03 0.12 11.40
C GLY A 53 -5.98 -1.39 11.14
N VAL A 54 -6.65 -2.20 11.99
CA VAL A 54 -6.78 -3.65 11.78
C VAL A 54 -7.63 -3.95 10.54
N LEU A 55 -8.73 -3.24 10.34
CA LEU A 55 -9.59 -3.41 9.17
C LEU A 55 -8.82 -3.15 7.88
N LEU A 56 -8.10 -2.02 7.78
CA LEU A 56 -7.33 -1.65 6.61
C LEU A 56 -6.21 -2.66 6.32
N SER A 57 -5.49 -3.09 7.36
CA SER A 57 -4.43 -4.12 7.24
C SER A 57 -5.01 -5.48 6.82
N GLY A 58 -6.19 -5.84 7.33
CA GLY A 58 -6.90 -7.06 6.96
C GLY A 58 -7.39 -7.03 5.51
N MET A 59 -7.96 -5.90 5.07
CA MET A 59 -8.33 -5.68 3.66
C MET A 59 -7.12 -5.81 2.75
N PHE A 60 -5.99 -5.22 3.14
CA PHE A 60 -4.74 -5.34 2.41
C PHE A 60 -4.26 -6.79 2.33
N LEU A 61 -4.24 -7.52 3.44
CA LEU A 61 -3.84 -8.93 3.47
C LEU A 61 -4.69 -9.78 2.52
N VAL A 62 -6.02 -9.68 2.62
CA VAL A 62 -6.95 -10.48 1.80
C VAL A 62 -6.83 -10.10 0.33
N GLY A 63 -6.85 -8.80 0.03
CA GLY A 63 -6.71 -8.29 -1.34
C GLY A 63 -5.37 -8.72 -1.95
N ASN A 64 -4.28 -8.61 -1.19
CA ASN A 64 -2.95 -9.01 -1.64
C ASN A 64 -2.88 -10.50 -1.96
N ILE A 65 -3.41 -11.37 -1.09
CA ILE A 65 -3.42 -12.82 -1.33
C ILE A 65 -4.21 -13.15 -2.60
N VAL A 66 -5.41 -12.60 -2.77
CA VAL A 66 -6.28 -12.88 -3.92
C VAL A 66 -5.64 -12.39 -5.22
N LEU A 67 -5.19 -11.14 -5.26
CA LEU A 67 -4.60 -10.56 -6.46
C LEU A 67 -3.24 -11.19 -6.81
N THR A 68 -2.46 -11.57 -5.81
CA THR A 68 -1.20 -12.29 -6.03
C THR A 68 -1.48 -13.68 -6.59
N ALA A 69 -2.43 -14.43 -6.04
CA ALA A 69 -2.82 -15.74 -6.58
C ALA A 69 -3.30 -15.66 -8.04
N LEU A 70 -4.03 -14.60 -8.41
CA LEU A 70 -4.44 -14.34 -9.79
C LEU A 70 -3.22 -14.02 -10.68
N SER A 71 -2.30 -13.20 -10.19
CA SER A 71 -1.07 -12.82 -10.90
C SER A 71 -0.15 -14.03 -11.13
N LEU A 72 -0.09 -14.96 -10.18
CA LEU A 72 0.63 -16.24 -10.33
C LEU A 72 0.07 -17.09 -11.46
N ARG A 73 -1.27 -17.14 -11.61
CA ARG A 73 -1.91 -17.88 -12.70
C ARG A 73 -1.75 -17.22 -14.07
N ALA A 74 -1.67 -15.89 -14.12
CA ALA A 74 -1.48 -15.12 -15.35
C ALA A 74 -0.04 -15.24 -15.93
N GLY A 75 0.90 -15.74 -15.12
CA GLY A 75 2.27 -16.05 -15.53
C GLY A 75 3.32 -15.03 -15.09
N PRO A 76 4.62 -15.30 -15.36
CA PRO A 76 5.75 -14.57 -14.77
C PRO A 76 5.80 -13.08 -15.10
N PHE A 77 5.16 -12.67 -16.19
CA PHE A 77 5.12 -11.27 -16.62
C PHE A 77 4.26 -10.37 -15.74
N PHE A 78 3.30 -10.94 -14.99
CA PHE A 78 2.36 -10.20 -14.13
C PHE A 78 2.80 -10.16 -12.67
N TYR A 79 3.98 -10.69 -12.35
CA TYR A 79 4.49 -10.64 -10.98
C TYR A 79 4.70 -9.20 -10.50
N GLY A 80 4.31 -8.94 -9.25
CA GLY A 80 4.30 -7.60 -8.63
C GLY A 80 3.02 -6.81 -8.86
N LEU A 81 2.24 -7.07 -9.92
CA LEU A 81 0.99 -6.34 -10.17
C LEU A 81 -0.08 -6.62 -9.11
N GLY A 82 -0.13 -7.84 -8.59
CA GLY A 82 -1.09 -8.17 -7.54
C GLY A 82 -0.85 -7.39 -6.24
N PHE A 83 0.42 -7.19 -5.88
CA PHE A 83 0.82 -6.37 -4.74
C PHE A 83 0.50 -4.90 -4.97
N LEU A 84 0.90 -4.35 -6.12
CA LEU A 84 0.65 -2.96 -6.48
C LEU A 84 -0.84 -2.64 -6.55
N GLY A 85 -1.64 -3.52 -7.15
CA GLY A 85 -3.09 -3.36 -7.24
C GLY A 85 -3.78 -3.44 -5.89
N ALA A 86 -3.36 -4.37 -5.02
CA ALA A 86 -3.92 -4.50 -3.68
C ALA A 86 -3.65 -3.25 -2.82
N LEU A 87 -2.43 -2.72 -2.88
CA LEU A 87 -2.07 -1.47 -2.20
C LEU A 87 -2.86 -0.29 -2.74
N PHE A 88 -2.93 -0.13 -4.06
CA PHE A 88 -3.65 0.98 -4.67
C PHE A 88 -5.12 1.02 -4.24
N VAL A 89 -5.81 -0.12 -4.26
CA VAL A 89 -7.20 -0.21 -3.81
C VAL A 89 -7.31 0.06 -2.31
N CYS A 90 -6.41 -0.49 -1.50
CA CYS A 90 -6.43 -0.25 -0.05
C CYS A 90 -6.15 1.20 0.32
N ASP A 91 -5.23 1.88 -0.36
CA ASP A 91 -4.91 3.28 -0.11
C ASP A 91 -6.09 4.19 -0.46
N LEU A 92 -6.78 3.94 -1.58
CA LEU A 92 -7.98 4.69 -1.95
C LEU A 92 -9.10 4.54 -0.90
N LEU A 93 -9.36 3.31 -0.47
CA LEU A 93 -10.33 3.03 0.58
C LEU A 93 -9.90 3.65 1.92
N GLY A 94 -8.62 3.49 2.27
CA GLY A 94 -8.02 4.01 3.50
C GLY A 94 -8.10 5.52 3.59
N LEU A 95 -7.87 6.23 2.48
CA LEU A 95 -8.00 7.69 2.40
C LEU A 95 -9.44 8.11 2.61
N ALA A 96 -10.40 7.47 1.92
CA ALA A 96 -11.82 7.79 2.05
C ALA A 96 -12.34 7.55 3.48
N LEU A 97 -11.92 6.45 4.10
CA LEU A 97 -12.21 6.15 5.51
C LEU A 97 -11.61 7.20 6.45
N LEU A 98 -10.36 7.60 6.20
CA LEU A 98 -9.63 8.52 7.07
C LEU A 98 -10.25 9.92 7.02
N THR A 99 -10.59 10.41 5.82
CA THR A 99 -11.27 11.70 5.65
C THR A 99 -12.59 11.72 6.42
N GLY A 100 -13.42 10.68 6.30
CA GLY A 100 -14.69 10.61 7.02
C GLY A 100 -14.53 10.52 8.54
N ASP A 101 -13.50 9.80 9.03
CA ASP A 101 -13.23 9.73 10.47
C ASP A 101 -12.71 11.07 11.03
N LEU A 102 -11.87 11.79 10.27
CA LEU A 102 -11.37 13.11 10.66
C LEU A 102 -12.50 14.16 10.73
N GLU A 103 -13.37 14.21 9.72
CA GLU A 103 -14.54 15.12 9.73
C GLU A 103 -15.46 14.88 10.93
N ARG A 104 -15.62 13.61 11.33
CA ARG A 104 -16.42 13.26 12.51
C ARG A 104 -15.79 13.75 13.81
N ILE A 105 -14.47 13.68 13.93
CA ILE A 105 -13.73 14.13 15.12
C ILE A 105 -13.82 15.66 15.24
N ASP A 106 -13.62 16.39 14.14
CA ASP A 106 -13.75 17.85 14.09
C ASP A 106 -15.16 18.29 14.52
N PHE A 107 -16.19 17.62 14.00
CA PHE A 107 -17.57 17.93 14.38
C PHE A 107 -17.80 17.76 15.89
N THR A 108 -17.33 16.67 16.48
CA THR A 108 -17.52 16.43 17.93
C THR A 108 -16.76 17.41 18.82
N THR A 109 -15.64 17.95 18.34
CA THR A 109 -14.80 18.86 19.14
C THR A 109 -15.32 20.30 19.08
N PHE A 110 -15.75 20.77 17.90
CA PHE A 110 -16.22 22.15 17.74
C PHE A 110 -17.68 22.37 18.12
N VAL A 111 -18.54 21.36 17.99
CA VAL A 111 -19.97 21.51 18.33
C VAL A 111 -20.23 21.47 19.83
N ARG A 112 -19.34 20.85 20.63
CA ARG A 112 -19.45 20.80 22.09
C ARG A 112 -18.86 22.00 22.82
N ALA A 113 -18.18 22.90 22.11
CA ALA A 113 -17.54 24.10 22.68
C ALA A 113 -18.46 25.34 22.70
N ARG A 114 -19.75 25.17 22.43
CA ARG A 114 -20.79 26.20 22.54
C ARG A 114 -21.90 25.73 23.47
#